data_AF-A0A7X3CKZ4-F1
#
_entry.id   AF-A0A7X3CKZ4-F1
#
_cell.length_a   1.000
_cell.length_b   1.000
_cell.length_c   1.000
_cell.angle_alpha   90.00
_cell.angle_beta   90.00
_cell.angle_gamma   90.00
#
_symmetry.space_group_name_H-M   'P 1'
#
loop_
_entity.id
_entity.type
_entity.pdbx_description
1 polymer ?
#
loop_
_entity_poly.entity_id
_entity_poly.type
_entity_poly.pdbx_seq_one_letter_code
_entity_poly.pdbx_strand_id
1 'polypeptide(L)' 'MAKGDELVKYITERVVNYMETPKDVRRSQAKGKEHWSRRWFGMIPFSLGMWWGQTAYISRKGKGETARNKK' A
#
# COMPACT_ATOMS: atom_id res chain seq x y z
N MET A 1 29.52 -46.56 -11.09
CA MET A 1 29.91 -45.29 -10.43
C MET A 1 29.33 -44.03 -11.09
N ALA A 2 28.49 -44.09 -12.13
CA ALA A 2 28.09 -42.90 -12.93
C ALA A 2 27.02 -41.97 -12.34
N LYS A 3 26.28 -42.38 -11.31
CA LYS A 3 25.13 -41.61 -10.77
C LYS A 3 25.53 -40.39 -9.93
N GLY A 4 26.73 -40.43 -9.33
CA GLY A 4 27.25 -39.33 -8.51
C GLY A 4 27.64 -38.12 -9.35
N ASP A 5 28.28 -38.37 -10.49
CA ASP A 5 28.77 -37.31 -11.39
C ASP A 5 27.62 -36.55 -12.06
N GLU A 6 26.53 -37.23 -12.42
CA GLU A 6 25.32 -36.59 -12.93
C GLU A 6 24.65 -35.67 -11.89
N LEU A 7 24.64 -36.09 -10.61
CA LEU A 7 24.08 -35.29 -9.53
C LEU A 7 24.93 -34.06 -9.26
N VAL A 8 26.26 -34.22 -9.22
CA VAL A 8 27.19 -33.11 -9.05
C VAL A 8 27.04 -32.12 -10.20
N LYS A 9 26.97 -32.60 -11.44
CA LYS A 9 26.72 -31.77 -12.64
C LYS A 9 25.43 -30.97 -12.53
N TYR A 10 24.33 -31.62 -12.19
CA TYR A 10 23.02 -30.97 -12.04
C TYR A 10 23.04 -29.88 -10.95
N ILE A 11 23.65 -30.17 -9.80
CA ILE A 11 23.77 -29.19 -8.70
C ILE A 11 24.62 -28.00 -9.16
N THR A 12 25.74 -28.23 -9.84
CA THR A 12 26.60 -27.15 -10.34
C THR A 12 25.92 -26.29 -11.40
N GLU A 13 25.17 -26.89 -12.34
CA GLU A 13 24.41 -26.14 -13.34
C GLU A 13 23.36 -25.22 -12.69
N ARG A 14 22.68 -25.68 -11.64
CA ARG A 14 21.70 -24.87 -10.90
C ARG A 14 22.34 -23.74 -10.10
N VAL A 15 23.53 -23.97 -9.52
CA VAL A 15 24.28 -22.96 -8.76
C VAL A 15 24.86 -21.89 -9.68
N VAL A 16 25.46 -22.27 -10.82
CA VAL A 16 26.02 -21.31 -11.80
C VAL A 16 24.92 -20.37 -12.32
N ASN A 17 23.77 -20.91 -12.72
CA ASN A 17 22.60 -20.12 -13.12
C ASN A 17 22.14 -19.13 -12.04
N TYR A 18 22.30 -19.48 -10.75
CA TYR A 18 21.89 -18.64 -9.63
C TYR A 18 22.95 -17.60 -9.24
N MET A 19 24.24 -17.90 -9.44
CA MET A 19 25.35 -16.99 -9.15
C MET A 19 25.54 -15.91 -10.23
N GLU A 20 25.14 -16.19 -11.46
CA GLU A 20 25.27 -15.23 -12.57
C GLU A 20 24.23 -14.10 -12.50
N THR A 21 23.10 -14.28 -11.77
CA THR A 21 22.05 -13.24 -11.66
C THR A 21 21.40 -13.04 -10.27
N PRO A 22 22.13 -12.84 -9.15
CA PRO A 22 21.50 -12.63 -7.84
C PRO A 22 21.33 -11.16 -7.39
N LYS A 23 21.92 -10.17 -8.10
CA LYS A 23 21.95 -8.76 -7.67
C LYS A 23 21.02 -7.82 -8.44
N ASP A 24 20.83 -8.01 -9.75
CA ASP A 24 20.02 -7.09 -10.57
C ASP A 24 18.50 -7.29 -10.46
N VAL A 25 18.03 -8.54 -10.27
CA VAL A 25 16.60 -8.84 -10.16
C VAL A 25 16.03 -8.43 -8.79
N ARG A 26 16.84 -8.48 -7.72
CA ARG A 26 16.40 -8.05 -6.38
C ARG A 26 16.15 -6.54 -6.31
N ARG A 27 16.93 -5.73 -7.01
CA ARG A 27 16.69 -4.27 -7.11
C ARG A 27 15.49 -3.93 -7.99
N SER A 28 15.20 -4.76 -8.99
CA SER A 28 14.08 -4.55 -9.92
C SER A 28 12.71 -4.87 -9.30
N GLN A 29 12.63 -5.90 -8.46
CA GLN A 29 11.45 -6.26 -7.65
C GLN A 29 11.28 -5.35 -6.41
N ALA A 30 12.37 -4.74 -5.95
CA ALA A 30 12.36 -3.72 -4.89
C ALA A 30 12.02 -2.31 -5.41
N LYS A 31 11.57 -2.16 -6.67
CA LYS A 31 10.90 -0.95 -7.15
C LYS A 31 9.63 -0.78 -6.31
N GLY A 32 9.78 0.04 -5.29
CA GLY A 32 9.03 0.00 -4.04
C GLY A 32 7.54 -0.19 -4.23
N LYS A 33 7.01 -1.20 -3.52
CA LYS A 33 5.60 -1.20 -3.12
C LYS A 33 5.30 0.21 -2.63
N GLU A 34 4.51 0.96 -3.39
CA GLU A 34 4.19 2.33 -3.02
C GLU A 34 3.65 2.30 -1.60
N HIS A 35 4.23 3.14 -0.73
CA HIS A 35 3.81 3.19 0.66
C HIS A 35 2.30 3.39 0.69
N TRP A 36 1.58 2.58 1.49
CA TRP A 36 0.13 2.68 1.64
C TRP A 36 -0.32 4.14 1.88
N SER A 37 0.48 4.90 2.62
CA SER A 37 0.28 6.33 2.85
C SER A 37 0.17 7.17 1.57
N ARG A 38 0.93 6.87 0.50
CA ARG A 38 0.80 7.58 -0.79
C ARG A 38 -0.49 7.24 -1.52
N ARG A 39 -0.96 6.01 -1.37
CA ARG A 39 -2.19 5.51 -2.00
C ARG A 39 -3.46 6.11 -1.38
N TRP A 40 -3.36 6.58 -0.13
CA TRP A 40 -4.47 7.19 0.62
C TRP A 40 -4.24 8.66 1.01
N PHE A 41 -3.11 9.24 0.63
CA PHE A 41 -2.87 10.67 0.73
C PHE A 41 -3.92 11.39 -0.12
N GLY A 42 -4.62 12.36 0.46
CA GLY A 42 -5.80 13.00 -0.16
C GLY A 42 -7.12 12.46 0.37
N MET A 43 -7.38 11.15 0.27
CA MET A 43 -8.67 10.58 0.72
C MET A 43 -8.88 10.68 2.23
N ILE A 44 -7.82 10.48 3.03
CA ILE A 44 -7.87 10.56 4.49
C ILE A 44 -8.20 11.99 4.96
N PRO A 45 -7.41 13.04 4.62
CA PRO A 45 -7.73 14.41 5.02
C PRO A 45 -9.06 14.91 4.43
N PHE A 46 -9.43 14.47 3.22
CA PHE A 46 -10.72 14.79 2.61
C PHE A 46 -11.90 14.24 3.43
N SER A 47 -11.85 12.96 3.80
CA SER A 47 -12.90 12.31 4.60
C SER A 47 -13.03 12.95 5.98
N LEU A 48 -11.90 13.30 6.60
CA LEU A 48 -11.87 14.00 7.90
C LEU A 48 -12.46 15.42 7.79
N GLY A 49 -12.10 16.17 6.75
CA GLY A 49 -12.66 17.51 6.49
C GLY A 49 -14.17 17.47 6.26
N MET A 50 -14.64 16.45 5.53
CA MET A 50 -16.07 16.26 5.28
C MET A 50 -16.81 15.93 6.57
N TRP A 51 -16.26 15.07 7.45
CA TRP A 51 -16.85 14.77 8.75
C TRP A 51 -16.89 15.99 9.68
N TRP A 52 -15.85 16.82 9.67
CA TRP A 52 -15.80 18.07 10.44
C TRP A 52 -16.79 19.12 9.92
N GLY A 53 -16.97 19.22 8.60
CA GLY A 53 -18.02 20.01 7.98
C GLY A 53 -19.41 19.44 8.29
N GLN A 54 -19.53 18.12 8.35
CA GLN A 54 -20.76 17.40 8.65
C GLN A 54 -21.22 17.65 10.11
N THR A 55 -20.30 17.60 11.07
CA THR A 55 -20.64 17.96 12.46
C THR A 55 -21.02 19.44 12.58
N ALA A 56 -20.41 20.33 11.80
CA ALA A 56 -20.73 21.77 11.81
C ALA A 56 -22.08 22.13 11.17
N TYR A 57 -22.50 21.49 10.06
CA TYR A 57 -23.83 21.80 9.46
C TYR A 57 -24.99 21.22 10.28
N ILE A 58 -24.84 20.04 10.89
CA ILE A 58 -25.89 19.45 11.75
C ILE A 58 -26.15 20.37 12.95
N SER A 59 -25.07 20.86 13.57
CA SER A 59 -25.17 21.79 14.70
C SER A 59 -25.87 23.11 14.33
N ARG A 60 -25.73 23.56 13.08
CA ARG A 60 -26.36 24.80 12.60
C ARG A 60 -27.86 24.63 12.26
N LYS A 61 -28.31 23.44 11.85
CA LYS A 61 -29.70 23.18 11.45
C LYS A 61 -30.69 23.22 12.64
N GLY A 62 -30.29 22.73 13.82
CA GLY A 62 -31.14 22.75 15.02
C GLY A 62 -31.39 24.12 15.65
N LYS A 63 -30.59 25.15 15.28
CA LYS A 63 -30.74 26.52 15.81
C LYS A 63 -31.71 27.39 15.00
N GLY A 64 -32.08 26.98 13.79
CA GLY A 64 -33.03 27.70 12.93
C GLY A 64 -34.50 27.39 13.23
N GLU A 65 -34.81 26.20 13.74
CA GLU A 65 -36.18 25.78 14.04
C GLU A 65 -36.69 26.34 15.39
N THR A 66 -35.78 26.53 16.35
CA THR A 66 -36.09 27.15 17.65
C THR A 66 -36.30 28.67 17.57
N ALA A 67 -35.85 29.34 16.50
CA ALA A 67 -36.08 30.76 16.27
C ALA A 67 -37.40 31.05 15.53
N ARG A 68 -37.95 30.07 14.79
CA ARG A 68 -39.24 30.21 14.08
C ARG A 68 -40.45 29.95 14.98
N ASN A 69 -40.30 29.18 16.05
CA ASN A 69 -41.36 28.89 17.04
C ASN A 69 -41.28 29.81 18.29
N LYS A 70 -40.88 31.07 18.08
CA LYS A 70 -40.83 32.11 19.13
C LYS A 70 -41.38 33.45 18.63
N LYS A 71 -42.23 33.41 17.60
CA LYS A 71 -42.94 34.55 17.04
C LYS A 71 -44.40 34.16 16.84
#